data_AF-A0A1T5HZ59-F1
#
_entry.id   AF-A0A1T5HZ59-F1
#
_cell.length_a   1.000
_cell.length_b   1.000
_cell.length_c   1.000
_cell.angle_alpha   90.00
_cell.angle_beta   90.00
_cell.angle_gamma   90.00
#
_symmetry.space_group_name_H-M   'P 1'
#
loop_
_entity.id
_entity.type
_entity.pdbx_description
1 polymer ?
#
loop_
_entity_poly.entity_id
_entity_poly.type
_entity_poly.pdbx_seq_one_letter_code
_entity_poly.pdbx_strand_id
1 'polypeptide(L)'
;MLSQKKILCYSLISISGWLFAAYLMFTHLNNDRSFINDKITENAYNIVSQSLQDKKTDPEIIAQIQEWFAKGWTAQTGSVTTICDNDRDKLKRILSDSAIVTICRLRI
;
A
#
# COMPACT_ATOMS: atom_id res chain seq x y z
N MET A 1 15.36 50.68 -18.46
CA MET A 1 15.77 49.28 -18.70
C MET A 1 16.42 48.73 -17.43
N LEU A 2 16.10 47.50 -17.01
CA LEU A 2 16.79 46.87 -15.88
C LEU A 2 18.26 46.61 -16.23
N SER A 3 19.16 46.74 -15.24
CA SER A 3 20.56 46.39 -15.45
C SER A 3 20.74 44.87 -15.61
N GLN A 4 21.70 44.46 -16.42
CA GLN A 4 22.00 43.03 -16.64
C GLN A 4 22.23 42.26 -15.35
N LYS A 5 22.85 42.88 -14.33
CA LYS A 5 23.06 42.29 -13.00
C LYS A 5 21.74 41.98 -12.30
N LYS A 6 20.76 42.88 -12.38
CA LYS A 6 19.42 42.67 -11.78
C LYS A 6 18.65 41.57 -12.52
N ILE A 7 18.74 41.54 -13.84
CA ILE A 7 18.12 40.49 -14.66
C ILE A 7 18.70 39.12 -14.29
N LEU A 8 20.03 39.01 -14.18
CA LEU A 8 20.70 37.77 -13.77
C LEU A 8 20.24 37.31 -12.37
N CYS A 9 20.17 38.21 -11.39
CA CYS A 9 19.69 37.88 -10.04
C CYS A 9 18.25 37.35 -10.06
N TYR A 10 17.34 38.00 -10.78
CA TYR A 10 15.95 37.55 -10.86
C TYR A 10 15.82 36.19 -11.56
N SER A 11 16.61 35.95 -12.62
CA SER A 11 16.64 34.65 -13.28
C SER A 11 17.15 33.55 -12.35
N LEU A 12 18.21 33.80 -11.58
CA LEU A 12 18.74 32.82 -10.61
C LEU A 12 17.73 32.51 -9.50
N ILE A 13 17.05 33.54 -8.97
CA ILE A 13 15.99 33.34 -7.96
C ILE A 13 14.85 32.52 -8.56
N SER A 14 14.41 32.84 -9.78
CA SER A 14 13.36 32.08 -10.47
C SER A 14 13.74 30.60 -10.65
N ILE A 15 14.95 30.32 -11.12
CA ILE A 15 15.44 28.94 -11.33
C ILE A 15 15.56 28.19 -10.00
N SER A 16 16.00 28.86 -8.93
CA SER A 16 16.13 28.22 -7.61
C SER A 16 14.79 27.71 -7.07
N GLY A 17 13.69 28.43 -7.32
CA GLY A 17 12.34 27.98 -6.98
C GLY A 17 11.94 26.70 -7.70
N TRP A 18 12.23 26.59 -9.00
CA TRP A 18 11.96 25.38 -9.79
C TRP A 18 12.81 24.19 -9.34
N LEU A 19 14.10 24.41 -9.05
CA LEU A 19 14.99 23.37 -8.55
C LEU A 19 14.54 22.86 -7.17
N PHE A 20 14.11 23.76 -6.28
CA PHE A 20 13.57 23.39 -4.98
C PHE A 20 12.27 22.60 -5.09
N ALA A 21 11.34 23.03 -5.95
CA ALA A 21 10.10 22.31 -6.22
C ALA A 21 10.37 20.91 -6.80
N ALA A 22 11.30 20.78 -7.74
CA ALA A 22 11.69 19.49 -8.30
C ALA A 22 12.31 18.57 -7.24
N TYR A 23 13.15 19.10 -6.35
CA TYR A 23 13.71 18.37 -5.23
C TYR A 23 12.62 17.86 -4.27
N LEU A 24 11.66 18.71 -3.90
CA LEU A 24 10.52 18.31 -3.06
C LEU A 24 9.67 17.24 -3.72
N MET A 25 9.38 17.37 -5.01
CA MET A 25 8.60 16.38 -5.76
C MET A 25 9.32 15.03 -5.83
N PHE A 26 10.63 15.02 -6.10
CA PHE A 26 11.40 13.77 -6.16
C PHE A 26 11.50 13.08 -4.79
N THR A 27 11.68 13.86 -3.72
CA THR A 27 11.72 13.32 -2.36
C THR A 27 10.36 12.80 -1.88
N HIS A 28 9.26 13.50 -2.19
CA HIS A 28 7.92 13.04 -1.83
C HIS A 28 7.45 11.84 -2.65
N LEU A 29 7.65 11.80 -3.97
CA LEU A 29 7.21 10.67 -4.80
C LEU A 29 7.81 9.32 -4.36
N ASN A 30 9.03 9.33 -3.83
CA ASN A 30 9.67 8.13 -3.28
C ASN A 30 9.06 7.69 -1.94
N ASN A 31 8.65 8.63 -1.09
CA ASN A 31 7.95 8.34 0.17
C ASN A 31 6.47 8.01 -0.04
N ASP A 32 5.84 8.56 -1.07
CA ASP A 32 4.43 8.38 -1.34
C ASP A 32 4.12 6.93 -1.70
N ARG A 33 5.01 6.21 -2.40
CA ARG A 33 4.76 4.79 -2.75
C ARG A 33 4.64 3.90 -1.52
N SER A 34 5.56 4.01 -0.55
CA SER A 34 5.50 3.21 0.67
C SER A 34 4.30 3.60 1.52
N PHE A 35 4.00 4.90 1.61
CA PHE A 35 2.82 5.41 2.31
C PHE A 35 1.51 4.95 1.67
N ILE A 36 1.40 5.00 0.34
CA ILE A 36 0.24 4.53 -0.43
C ILE A 36 0.06 3.03 -0.22
N ASN A 37 1.13 2.24 -0.32
CA ASN A 37 1.07 0.80 -0.09
C ASN A 37 0.61 0.48 1.35
N ASP A 38 1.12 1.21 2.35
CA ASP A 38 0.67 1.07 3.74
C ASP A 38 -0.82 1.36 3.88
N LYS A 39 -1.32 2.46 3.31
CA LYS A 39 -2.74 2.84 3.39
C LYS A 39 -3.67 1.87 2.67
N ILE A 40 -3.30 1.43 1.47
CA ILE A 40 -4.09 0.47 0.69
C ILE A 40 -4.17 -0.86 1.44
N THR A 41 -3.04 -1.34 1.97
CA THR A 41 -2.99 -2.61 2.72
C THR A 41 -3.68 -2.51 4.08
N GLU A 42 -3.70 -1.35 4.74
CA GLU A 42 -4.44 -1.16 6.00
C GLU A 42 -5.95 -1.27 5.80
N ASN A 43 -6.48 -0.62 4.76
CA ASN A 43 -7.91 -0.73 4.43
C ASN A 43 -8.28 -2.18 4.07
N ALA A 44 -7.45 -2.83 3.24
CA ALA A 44 -7.65 -4.23 2.90
C ALA A 44 -7.61 -5.13 4.14
N TYR A 45 -6.67 -4.90 5.06
CA TYR A 45 -6.59 -5.63 6.32
C TYR A 45 -7.84 -5.44 7.18
N ASN A 46 -8.38 -4.22 7.26
CA ASN A 46 -9.60 -3.97 8.03
C ASN A 46 -10.81 -4.72 7.47
N ILE A 47 -10.96 -4.78 6.14
CA ILE A 47 -12.02 -5.57 5.49
C ILE A 47 -11.88 -7.06 5.82
N VAL A 48 -10.66 -7.59 5.71
CA VAL A 48 -10.39 -9.01 5.97
C VAL A 48 -10.60 -9.37 7.44
N SER A 49 -10.00 -8.60 8.36
CA SER A 49 -10.10 -8.85 9.80
C SER A 49 -11.54 -8.70 10.32
N GLN A 50 -12.29 -7.70 9.84
CA GLN A 50 -13.71 -7.57 10.18
C GLN A 50 -14.53 -8.77 9.67
N SER A 51 -14.26 -9.23 8.45
CA SER A 51 -14.95 -10.38 7.87
C SER A 51 -14.58 -11.71 8.53
N LEU A 52 -13.48 -11.74 9.29
CA LEU A 52 -12.97 -12.92 10.02
C LEU A 52 -13.14 -12.80 11.53
N GLN A 53 -13.81 -11.77 12.05
CA GLN A 53 -13.86 -11.47 13.49
C GLN A 53 -14.35 -12.64 14.36
N ASP A 54 -15.17 -13.53 13.79
CA ASP A 54 -15.75 -14.69 14.47
C ASP A 54 -14.89 -15.97 14.34
N LYS A 55 -13.80 -15.93 13.57
CA LYS A 55 -12.85 -17.03 13.36
C LYS A 55 -11.64 -16.80 14.26
N LYS A 56 -11.25 -17.81 15.03
CA LYS A 56 -10.22 -17.64 16.07
C LYS A 56 -8.94 -18.43 15.81
N THR A 57 -8.99 -19.39 14.89
CA THR A 57 -7.87 -20.27 14.61
C THR A 57 -7.46 -20.19 13.14
N ASP A 58 -6.17 -20.42 12.88
CA ASP A 58 -5.65 -20.45 11.52
C ASP A 58 -6.43 -21.39 10.58
N PRO A 59 -6.79 -22.63 10.97
CA PRO A 59 -7.56 -23.52 10.09
C PRO A 59 -8.94 -22.97 9.74
N GLU A 60 -9.64 -22.34 10.69
CA GLU A 60 -10.94 -21.72 10.46
C GLU A 60 -10.84 -20.54 9.49
N ILE A 61 -9.81 -19.70 9.68
CA ILE A 61 -9.56 -18.54 8.81
C ILE A 61 -9.18 -19.02 7.40
N ILE A 62 -8.29 -20.01 7.28
CA ILE A 62 -7.89 -20.58 5.99
C ILE A 62 -9.12 -21.14 5.26
N ALA A 63 -9.96 -21.94 5.94
CA ALA A 63 -11.14 -22.52 5.34
C ALA A 63 -12.13 -21.44 4.86
N GLN A 64 -12.33 -20.39 5.63
CA GLN A 64 -13.20 -19.28 5.25
C GLN A 64 -12.67 -18.51 4.03
N ILE A 65 -11.36 -18.27 3.97
CA ILE A 65 -10.73 -17.59 2.82
C ILE A 65 -10.79 -18.49 1.59
N GLN A 66 -10.55 -19.80 1.72
CA GLN A 66 -10.71 -20.76 0.63
C GLN A 66 -12.13 -20.75 0.07
N GLU A 67 -13.14 -20.69 0.94
CA GLU A 67 -14.54 -20.55 0.52
C GLU A 67 -14.77 -19.24 -0.27
N TRP A 68 -14.19 -18.13 0.17
CA TRP A 68 -14.29 -16.86 -0.57
C TRP A 68 -13.70 -16.96 -1.97
N PHE A 69 -12.48 -17.51 -2.10
CA PHE A 69 -11.85 -17.71 -3.41
C PHE A 69 -12.63 -18.68 -4.29
N ALA A 70 -13.23 -19.73 -3.72
CA ALA A 70 -14.08 -20.66 -4.46
C ALA A 70 -15.37 -20.00 -4.99
N LYS A 71 -15.89 -18.97 -4.30
CA LYS A 71 -17.07 -18.19 -4.72
C LYS A 71 -16.76 -17.10 -5.75
N GLY A 72 -15.48 -16.88 -6.08
CA GLY A 72 -15.04 -15.92 -7.08
C GLY A 72 -14.67 -14.55 -6.51
N TRP A 73 -14.60 -13.54 -7.39
CA TRP A 73 -14.07 -12.23 -7.04
C TRP A 73 -15.03 -11.40 -6.17
N THR A 74 -14.58 -11.05 -4.97
CA THR A 74 -15.29 -10.24 -3.98
C THR A 74 -14.37 -9.18 -3.39
N ALA A 75 -14.93 -8.27 -2.57
CA ALA A 75 -14.14 -7.30 -1.83
C ALA A 75 -13.15 -7.98 -0.88
N GLN A 76 -13.52 -9.13 -0.29
CA GLN A 76 -12.68 -9.90 0.61
C GLN A 76 -11.50 -10.53 -0.13
N THR A 77 -11.75 -11.23 -1.25
CA THR A 77 -10.66 -11.85 -2.04
C THR A 77 -9.74 -10.78 -2.62
N GLY A 78 -10.29 -9.66 -3.12
CA GLY A 78 -9.49 -8.53 -3.58
C GLY A 78 -8.62 -7.92 -2.47
N SER A 79 -9.15 -7.84 -1.25
CA SER A 79 -8.40 -7.37 -0.09
C SER A 79 -7.28 -8.33 0.31
N VAL A 80 -7.55 -9.65 0.36
CA VAL A 80 -6.51 -10.66 0.64
C VAL A 80 -5.40 -10.59 -0.40
N THR A 81 -5.73 -10.54 -1.69
CA THR A 81 -4.75 -10.40 -2.78
C THR A 81 -3.92 -9.14 -2.62
N THR A 82 -4.56 -8.00 -2.36
CA THR A 82 -3.89 -6.70 -2.18
C THR A 82 -2.86 -6.74 -1.04
N ILE A 83 -3.23 -7.31 0.11
CA ILE A 83 -2.30 -7.45 1.24
C ILE A 83 -1.16 -8.37 0.86
N CYS A 84 -1.45 -9.54 0.30
CA CYS A 84 -0.43 -10.51 -0.03
C CYS A 84 0.55 -10.03 -1.14
N ASP A 85 0.16 -9.09 -2.01
CA ASP A 85 1.00 -8.52 -3.08
C ASP A 85 1.90 -7.37 -2.58
N ASN A 86 1.44 -6.61 -1.60
CA ASN A 86 2.08 -5.36 -1.19
C ASN A 86 2.70 -5.42 0.21
N ASP A 87 2.09 -6.13 1.16
CA ASP A 87 2.57 -6.27 2.54
C ASP A 87 1.93 -7.48 3.27
N ARG A 88 2.39 -8.69 2.95
CA ARG A 88 1.87 -9.93 3.55
C ARG A 88 2.00 -9.98 5.07
N ASP A 89 2.93 -9.22 5.63
CA ASP A 89 3.23 -9.24 7.06
C ASP A 89 2.11 -8.60 7.88
N LYS A 90 1.23 -7.78 7.28
CA LYS A 90 0.02 -7.30 7.96
C LYS A 90 -0.90 -8.43 8.43
N LEU A 91 -0.90 -9.57 7.73
CA LEU A 91 -1.72 -10.73 8.12
C LEU A 91 -1.20 -11.41 9.40
N LYS A 92 0.06 -11.16 9.81
CA LYS A 92 0.63 -11.70 11.07
C LYS A 92 -0.14 -11.26 12.31
N ARG A 93 -0.95 -10.20 12.21
CA ARG A 93 -1.84 -9.74 13.27
C ARG A 93 -2.98 -10.73 13.59
N ILE A 94 -3.33 -11.59 12.63
CA ILE A 94 -4.47 -12.53 12.72
C ILE A 94 -4.14 -13.97 12.34
N LEU A 95 -2.96 -14.23 11.78
CA LEU A 95 -2.55 -15.53 11.24
C LEU A 95 -1.08 -15.83 11.58
N SER A 96 -0.74 -17.11 11.70
CA SER A 96 0.67 -17.52 11.71
C SER A 96 1.33 -17.46 10.32
N ASP A 97 2.66 -17.46 10.28
CA ASP A 97 3.43 -17.44 9.03
C ASP A 97 3.07 -18.58 8.07
N SER A 98 2.80 -19.78 8.59
CA SER A 98 2.43 -20.93 7.75
C SER A 98 1.06 -20.75 7.10
N ALA A 99 0.11 -20.18 7.84
CA ALA A 99 -1.23 -19.87 7.34
C ALA A 99 -1.18 -18.76 6.27
N ILE A 100 -0.36 -17.73 6.48
CA ILE A 100 -0.14 -16.66 5.50
C ILE A 100 0.36 -17.24 4.18
N VAL A 101 1.35 -18.14 4.22
CA VAL A 101 1.86 -18.80 3.01
C VAL A 101 0.76 -19.56 2.27
N THR A 102 -0.11 -20.26 3.00
CA THR A 102 -1.24 -20.98 2.43
C THR A 102 -2.22 -20.04 1.75
N ILE A 103 -2.72 -19.00 2.44
CA ILE A 103 -3.75 -18.12 1.88
C ILE A 103 -3.22 -17.29 0.71
N CYS A 104 -1.98 -16.84 0.79
CA CYS A 104 -1.32 -16.09 -0.26
C CYS A 104 -0.89 -16.99 -1.45
N ARG A 105 -1.20 -18.29 -1.45
CA ARG A 105 -1.08 -19.16 -2.64
C ARG A 105 -2.43 -19.47 -3.29
N LEU A 106 -3.55 -19.10 -2.67
CA LEU A 106 -4.90 -19.33 -3.20
C LEU A 106 -5.26 -18.41 -4.37
N ARG A 107 -4.51 -17.32 -4.52
CA ARG A 107 -4.59 -16.38 -5.64
C ARG A 107 -3.98 -17.03 -6.90
N ILE A 108 -4.84 -17.73 -7.65
CA ILE A 108 -4.64 -18.16 -9.05
C ILE A 108 -5.57 -17.32 -9.91
#